data_AF-A0A7W4DGL5-F1
#
_entry.id   AF-A0A7W4DGL5-F1
#
_cell.length_a   1.000
_cell.length_b   1.000
_cell.length_c   1.000
_cell.angle_alpha   90.00
_cell.angle_beta   90.00
_cell.angle_gamma   90.00
#
_symmetry.space_group_name_H-M   'P 1'
#
loop_
_entity.id
_entity.type
_entity.pdbx_description
1 polymer ?
#
loop_
_entity_poly.entity_id
_entity_poly.type
_entity_poly.pdbx_seq_one_letter_code
_entity_poly.pdbx_strand_id
1 'polypeptide(L)'
;MLSLEFSQSKHFVDNLSENVKRGLRIKVRRGEMPGIAPIGYINNKNTKRIVLDRRVAPKITEAFKLYAQGDKTMSEISQYLYDNGVKTDGRYNKRKGAIKRGGNKIKDDRIKKILKNPFYYGYFMYNDELHKGEHTTIISKSLCDKCQRVMERRGRAHRK
;
A
#
# COMPACT_ATOMS: atom_id res chain seq x y z
N MET A 1 -32.94 -15.35 32.47
CA MET A 1 -32.28 -14.02 32.44
C MET A 1 -31.01 -14.04 31.59
N LEU A 2 -30.10 -14.99 31.82
CA LEU A 2 -28.81 -15.10 31.10
C LEU A 2 -28.92 -15.18 29.55
N SER A 3 -29.94 -15.87 29.01
CA SER A 3 -30.15 -15.98 27.56
C SER A 3 -30.48 -14.62 26.89
N LEU A 4 -31.23 -13.77 27.58
CA LEU A 4 -31.57 -12.42 27.12
C LEU A 4 -30.34 -11.51 27.15
N GLU A 5 -29.50 -11.62 28.17
CA GLU A 5 -28.24 -10.88 28.28
C GLU A 5 -27.24 -11.28 27.19
N PHE A 6 -27.14 -12.57 26.85
CA PHE A 6 -26.32 -13.04 25.73
C PHE A 6 -26.87 -12.57 24.38
N SER A 7 -28.19 -12.56 24.19
CA SER A 7 -28.81 -12.00 23.00
C SER A 7 -28.49 -10.50 22.86
N GLN A 8 -28.68 -9.71 23.92
CA GLN A 8 -28.35 -8.28 23.92
C GLN A 8 -26.86 -8.02 23.63
N SER A 9 -25.97 -8.79 24.26
CA SER A 9 -24.53 -8.67 24.05
C SER A 9 -24.14 -8.98 22.60
N LYS A 10 -24.74 -10.02 22.01
CA LYS A 10 -24.51 -10.37 20.60
C LYS A 10 -25.01 -9.26 19.67
N HIS A 11 -26.23 -8.76 19.89
CA HIS A 11 -26.77 -7.65 19.11
C HIS A 11 -25.90 -6.39 19.20
N PHE A 12 -25.35 -6.08 20.38
CA PHE A 12 -24.42 -4.97 20.54
C PHE A 12 -23.14 -5.14 19.71
N VAL A 13 -22.51 -6.32 19.78
CA VAL A 13 -21.28 -6.62 19.03
C VAL A 13 -21.54 -6.57 17.51
N ASP A 14 -22.67 -7.11 17.05
CA ASP A 14 -23.05 -7.09 15.64
C ASP A 14 -23.32 -5.67 15.14
N ASN A 15 -24.06 -4.87 15.91
CA ASN A 15 -24.30 -3.46 15.59
C ASN A 15 -23.00 -2.64 15.56
N LEU A 16 -22.08 -2.88 16.48
CA LEU A 16 -20.77 -2.23 16.49
C LEU A 16 -19.98 -2.58 15.22
N SER A 17 -19.95 -3.87 14.85
CA SER A 17 -19.31 -4.35 13.63
C SER A 17 -19.88 -3.68 12.38
N GLU A 18 -21.20 -3.60 12.26
CA GLU A 18 -21.85 -2.94 11.12
C GLU A 18 -21.60 -1.44 11.08
N ASN A 19 -21.56 -0.76 12.23
CA ASN A 19 -21.23 0.66 12.29
C ASN A 19 -19.80 0.94 11.84
N VAL A 20 -18.83 0.09 12.22
CA VAL A 20 -17.44 0.20 11.76
C VAL A 20 -17.36 0.00 10.24
N LYS A 21 -17.98 -1.06 9.71
CA LYS A 21 -18.01 -1.30 8.26
C LYS A 21 -18.66 -0.15 7.50
N ARG A 22 -19.76 0.40 8.02
CA ARG A 22 -20.44 1.57 7.45
C ARG A 22 -19.51 2.78 7.41
N GLY A 23 -18.79 3.05 8.50
CA GLY A 23 -17.80 4.14 8.56
C GLY A 23 -16.69 3.99 7.53
N LEU A 24 -16.17 2.77 7.35
CA LEU A 24 -15.16 2.47 6.32
C LEU A 24 -15.71 2.66 4.91
N ARG A 25 -16.93 2.19 4.63
CA ARG A 25 -17.59 2.41 3.33
C ARG A 25 -17.79 3.89 3.02
N ILE A 26 -18.15 4.71 4.01
CA ILE A 26 -18.29 6.17 3.84
C ILE A 26 -16.94 6.80 3.46
N LYS A 27 -15.84 6.40 4.10
CA LYS A 27 -14.49 6.86 3.74
C LYS A 27 -14.13 6.49 2.29
N VAL A 28 -14.38 5.25 1.91
CA VAL A 28 -14.12 4.75 0.55
C VAL A 28 -14.92 5.54 -0.49
N ARG A 29 -16.20 5.84 -0.21
CA ARG A 29 -17.05 6.68 -1.08
C ARG A 29 -16.53 8.11 -1.22
N ARG A 30 -15.83 8.63 -0.20
CA ARG A 30 -15.15 9.94 -0.26
C ARG A 30 -13.81 9.88 -1.00
N GLY A 31 -13.35 8.68 -1.40
CA GLY A 31 -12.02 8.50 -2.00
C GLY A 31 -10.88 8.48 -0.99
N GLU A 32 -11.19 8.33 0.31
CA GLU A 32 -10.20 8.18 1.37
C GLU A 32 -9.87 6.70 1.58
N MET A 33 -8.65 6.28 1.27
CA MET A 33 -8.25 4.88 1.47
C MET A 33 -8.19 4.54 2.97
N PRO A 34 -8.95 3.52 3.43
CA PRO A 34 -8.83 3.06 4.79
C PRO A 34 -7.53 2.29 5.00
N GLY A 35 -6.84 2.56 6.11
CA GLY A 35 -5.69 1.77 6.56
C GLY A 35 -4.34 2.50 6.46
N ILE A 36 -3.30 1.74 6.15
CA ILE A 36 -1.90 2.23 6.17
C ILE A 36 -1.54 2.78 4.79
N ALA A 37 -1.00 4.00 4.77
CA ALA A 37 -0.52 4.63 3.55
C ALA A 37 0.60 3.79 2.87
N PRO A 38 0.63 3.72 1.53
CA PRO A 38 1.74 3.10 0.81
C PRO A 38 3.04 3.88 0.98
N ILE A 39 4.18 3.25 0.65
CA ILE A 39 5.49 3.88 0.72
C ILE A 39 5.52 5.12 -0.18
N GLY A 40 6.09 6.24 0.28
CA GLY A 40 6.02 7.53 -0.41
C GLY A 40 4.85 8.40 0.03
N TYR A 41 4.00 7.89 0.92
CA TYR A 41 2.93 8.64 1.56
C TYR A 41 2.96 8.46 3.07
N ILE A 42 2.40 9.43 3.79
CA ILE A 42 2.30 9.43 5.25
C ILE A 42 0.84 9.63 5.65
N ASN A 43 0.40 8.89 6.66
CA ASN A 43 -0.86 9.15 7.34
C ASN A 43 -0.72 10.37 8.26
N ASN A 44 -1.31 11.50 7.89
CA ASN A 44 -1.32 12.68 8.73
C ASN A 44 -2.34 12.49 9.88
N LYS A 45 -1.87 12.50 11.13
CA LYS A 45 -2.72 12.27 12.32
C LYS A 45 -3.77 13.37 12.53
N ASN A 46 -3.46 14.60 12.13
CA ASN A 46 -4.33 15.76 12.35
C ASN A 46 -5.47 15.79 11.34
N THR A 47 -5.15 15.66 10.06
CA THR A 47 -6.16 15.68 8.99
C THR A 47 -6.81 14.32 8.76
N LYS A 48 -6.25 13.25 9.33
CA LYS A 48 -6.65 11.85 9.11
C LYS A 48 -6.65 11.45 7.62
N ARG A 49 -5.90 12.18 6.79
CA ARG A 49 -5.75 11.97 5.35
C ARG A 49 -4.34 11.46 5.02
N ILE A 50 -4.25 10.78 3.88
CA ILE A 50 -2.98 10.34 3.31
C ILE A 50 -2.37 11.52 2.55
N VAL A 51 -1.19 11.94 2.96
CA VAL A 51 -0.44 13.02 2.32
C VAL A 51 0.84 12.50 1.72
N LEU A 52 1.34 13.20 0.69
CA LEU A 52 2.57 12.83 -0.01
C LEU A 52 3.79 13.10 0.89
N ASP A 53 4.69 12.12 0.97
CA ASP A 53 5.97 12.28 1.64
C ASP A 53 6.96 12.95 0.69
N ARG A 54 7.27 14.23 0.91
CA ARG A 54 8.16 15.02 0.05
C ARG A 54 9.57 14.42 -0.08
N ARG A 55 10.03 13.63 0.90
CA ARG A 55 11.38 13.04 0.91
C ARG A 55 11.44 11.71 0.17
N VAL A 56 10.38 10.92 0.26
CA VAL A 56 10.33 9.55 -0.28
C VAL A 56 9.62 9.49 -1.64
N ALA A 57 8.62 10.32 -1.87
CA ALA A 57 7.83 10.30 -3.10
C ALA A 57 8.68 10.47 -4.39
N PRO A 58 9.64 11.42 -4.48
CA PRO A 58 10.46 11.56 -5.69
C PRO A 58 11.30 10.30 -5.97
N LYS A 59 11.79 9.64 -4.93
CA LYS A 59 12.58 8.40 -5.04
C LYS A 59 11.73 7.25 -5.57
N ILE A 60 10.46 7.20 -5.18
CA ILE A 60 9.50 6.24 -5.74
C ILE A 60 9.24 6.56 -7.21
N THR A 61 9.00 7.82 -7.57
CA THR A 61 8.83 8.22 -8.98
C THR A 61 10.02 7.78 -9.85
N GLU A 62 11.24 8.03 -9.40
CA GLU A 62 12.45 7.62 -10.10
C GLU A 62 12.57 6.09 -10.18
N ALA A 63 12.23 5.35 -9.12
CA ALA A 63 12.19 3.88 -9.16
C ALA A 63 11.21 3.35 -10.23
N PHE A 64 10.04 3.98 -10.40
CA PHE A 64 9.10 3.64 -11.46
C PHE A 64 9.67 3.96 -12.86
N LYS A 65 10.32 5.12 -13.03
CA LYS A 65 10.97 5.49 -14.31
C LYS A 65 12.09 4.51 -14.68
N LEU A 66 12.96 4.18 -13.73
CA LEU A 66 14.05 3.23 -13.92
C LEU A 66 13.53 1.84 -14.30
N TYR A 67 12.43 1.39 -13.69
CA TYR A 67 11.82 0.12 -14.09
C TYR A 67 11.17 0.17 -15.47
N ALA A 68 10.52 1.30 -15.79
CA ALA A 68 9.84 1.48 -17.07
C ALA A 68 10.77 1.45 -18.28
N GLN A 69 12.07 1.75 -18.09
CA GLN A 69 13.10 1.59 -19.13
C GLN A 69 13.25 0.12 -19.58
N GLY A 70 13.02 -0.83 -18.68
CA GLY A 70 13.02 -2.24 -19.01
C GLY A 70 14.37 -2.95 -18.82
N ASP A 71 15.40 -2.24 -18.38
CA ASP A 71 16.75 -2.81 -18.17
C ASP A 71 16.93 -3.34 -16.75
N LYS A 72 16.29 -2.72 -15.76
CA LYS A 72 16.48 -3.03 -14.33
C LYS A 72 15.61 -4.17 -13.81
N THR A 73 16.19 -5.04 -13.01
CA THR A 73 15.54 -6.12 -12.24
C THR A 73 14.90 -5.61 -10.95
N MET A 74 14.04 -6.44 -10.34
CA MET A 74 13.41 -6.12 -9.05
C MET A 74 14.46 -5.91 -7.95
N SER A 75 15.51 -6.73 -7.95
CA SER A 75 16.58 -6.68 -6.97
C SER A 75 17.45 -5.42 -7.12
N GLU A 76 17.62 -4.92 -8.34
CA GLU A 76 18.29 -3.63 -8.62
C GLU A 76 17.45 -2.44 -8.18
N ILE A 77 16.13 -2.44 -8.43
CA ILE A 77 15.24 -1.38 -7.93
C ILE A 77 15.24 -1.36 -6.40
N SER A 78 15.22 -2.55 -5.81
CA SER A 78 15.33 -2.71 -4.37
C SER A 78 16.63 -2.11 -3.84
N GLN A 79 17.74 -2.30 -4.56
CA GLN A 79 19.04 -1.73 -4.20
C GLN A 79 19.00 -0.21 -4.30
N TYR A 80 18.52 0.31 -5.43
CA TYR A 80 18.35 1.75 -5.65
C TYR A 80 17.56 2.41 -4.52
N LEU A 81 16.41 1.83 -4.12
CA LEU A 81 15.60 2.35 -3.03
C LEU A 81 16.35 2.32 -1.70
N TYR A 82 17.11 1.26 -1.43
CA TYR A 82 17.91 1.12 -0.22
C TYR A 82 19.01 2.18 -0.13
N ASP A 83 19.75 2.38 -1.22
CA ASP A 83 20.85 3.35 -1.33
C ASP A 83 20.31 4.79 -1.18
N ASN A 84 19.11 5.04 -1.70
CA ASN A 84 18.39 6.29 -1.51
C ASN A 84 17.67 6.40 -0.15
N GLY A 85 17.93 5.50 0.80
CA GLY A 85 17.45 5.58 2.17
C GLY A 85 16.00 5.14 2.40
N VAL A 86 15.35 4.54 1.40
CA VAL A 86 14.01 3.95 1.54
C VAL A 86 14.16 2.52 2.05
N LYS A 87 14.05 2.37 3.37
CA LYS A 87 14.28 1.10 4.07
C LYS A 87 12.98 0.54 4.65
N THR A 88 12.97 -0.74 4.99
CA THR A 88 11.82 -1.34 5.70
C THR A 88 11.73 -0.84 7.13
N ASP A 89 10.52 -0.49 7.56
CA ASP A 89 10.22 -0.19 8.96
C ASP A 89 10.38 -1.42 9.86
N GLY A 90 10.73 -1.17 11.13
CA GLY A 90 10.70 -2.19 12.16
C GLY A 90 9.28 -2.69 12.38
N ARG A 91 9.12 -4.00 12.58
CA ARG A 91 7.81 -4.62 12.84
C ARG A 91 7.78 -5.22 14.24
N TYR A 92 6.68 -5.01 14.95
CA TYR A 92 6.44 -5.68 16.22
C TYR A 92 6.31 -7.19 16.01
N ASN A 93 7.11 -7.95 16.74
CA ASN A 93 7.05 -9.40 16.74
C ASN A 93 6.33 -9.87 18.01
N LYS A 94 5.05 -10.24 17.87
CA LYS A 94 4.20 -10.70 18.98
C LYS A 94 4.78 -11.92 19.71
N ARG A 95 5.45 -12.83 19.00
CA ARG A 95 6.04 -14.04 19.61
C ARG A 95 7.25 -13.74 20.49
N LYS A 96 8.02 -12.71 20.14
CA LYS A 96 9.23 -12.32 20.86
C LYS A 96 9.03 -11.11 21.80
N GLY A 97 7.81 -10.55 21.86
CA GLY A 97 7.50 -9.36 22.65
C GLY A 97 8.35 -8.13 22.29
N ALA A 98 8.94 -8.08 21.09
CA ALA A 98 9.97 -7.10 20.74
C ALA A 98 9.82 -6.56 19.32
N ILE A 99 10.33 -5.34 19.09
CA ILE A 99 10.39 -4.73 17.76
C ILE A 99 11.57 -5.33 16.99
N LYS A 100 11.31 -5.97 15.85
CA LYS A 100 12.36 -6.39 14.94
C LYS A 100 13.05 -5.16 14.37
N ARG A 101 14.39 -5.12 14.42
CA ARG A 101 15.19 -4.05 13.81
C ARG A 101 14.80 -3.87 12.34
N GLY A 102 14.40 -2.64 12.00
CA GLY A 102 14.15 -2.21 10.63
C GLY A 102 15.46 -1.92 9.89
N GLY A 103 15.36 -1.14 8.82
CA GLY A 103 16.55 -0.68 8.10
C GLY A 103 17.08 -1.66 7.05
N ASN A 104 16.31 -2.69 6.70
CA ASN A 104 16.68 -3.66 5.67
C ASN A 104 16.22 -3.21 4.28
N LYS A 105 16.88 -3.78 3.26
CA LYS A 105 16.49 -3.70 1.85
C LYS A 105 15.08 -4.27 1.65
N ILE A 106 14.29 -3.62 0.78
CA ILE A 106 12.91 -4.04 0.52
C ILE A 106 12.92 -5.31 -0.34
N LYS A 107 12.36 -6.41 0.15
CA LYS A 107 12.30 -7.66 -0.62
C LYS A 107 11.62 -7.49 -1.98
N ASP A 108 12.06 -8.26 -2.97
CA ASP A 108 11.60 -8.20 -4.37
C ASP A 108 10.09 -8.38 -4.50
N ASP A 109 9.47 -9.28 -3.73
CA ASP A 109 8.01 -9.44 -3.69
C ASP A 109 7.28 -8.15 -3.31
N ARG A 110 7.87 -7.38 -2.39
CA ARG A 110 7.30 -6.11 -1.94
C ARG A 110 7.52 -5.02 -2.99
N ILE A 111 8.64 -5.03 -3.71
CA ILE A 111 8.84 -4.17 -4.89
C ILE A 111 7.80 -4.47 -5.96
N LYS A 112 7.57 -5.75 -6.27
CA LYS A 112 6.53 -6.16 -7.22
C LYS A 112 5.14 -5.66 -6.81
N LYS A 113 4.81 -5.73 -5.52
CA LYS A 113 3.56 -5.15 -4.99
C LYS A 113 3.50 -3.62 -5.11
N ILE A 114 4.62 -2.92 -4.90
CA ILE A 114 4.71 -1.46 -5.07
C ILE A 114 4.44 -1.09 -6.52
N LEU A 115 5.14 -1.72 -7.47
CA LEU A 115 5.04 -1.41 -8.90
C LEU A 115 3.64 -1.70 -9.48
N LYS A 116 2.90 -2.64 -8.88
CA LYS A 116 1.52 -2.97 -9.27
C LYS A 116 0.45 -2.15 -8.55
N ASN A 117 0.82 -1.39 -7.52
CA ASN A 117 -0.18 -0.78 -6.65
C ASN A 117 -0.89 0.38 -7.39
N PRO A 118 -2.23 0.33 -7.53
CA PRO A 118 -2.99 1.39 -8.19
C PRO A 118 -2.91 2.74 -7.47
N PHE A 119 -2.50 2.75 -6.20
CA PHE A 119 -2.45 3.95 -5.38
C PHE A 119 -1.54 5.02 -5.97
N TYR A 120 -0.45 4.64 -6.64
CA TYR A 120 0.49 5.64 -7.15
C TYR A 120 -0.09 6.49 -8.28
N TYR A 121 -1.09 6.01 -9.02
CA TYR A 121 -1.79 6.75 -10.08
C TYR A 121 -3.21 7.18 -9.72
N GLY A 122 -3.61 7.08 -8.44
CA GLY A 122 -4.85 7.70 -7.93
C GLY A 122 -6.03 6.76 -7.71
N TYR A 123 -5.82 5.44 -7.69
CA TYR A 123 -6.88 4.46 -7.40
C TYR A 123 -6.48 3.56 -6.24
N PHE A 124 -7.41 2.93 -5.54
CA PHE A 124 -7.07 1.96 -4.50
C PHE A 124 -8.06 0.80 -4.50
N MET A 125 -7.61 -0.35 -4.02
CA MET A 125 -8.45 -1.53 -3.87
C MET A 125 -9.09 -1.55 -2.48
N TYR A 126 -10.39 -1.79 -2.40
CA TYR A 126 -11.11 -2.04 -1.16
C TYR A 126 -12.18 -3.10 -1.41
N ASN A 127 -12.21 -4.16 -0.59
CA ASN A 127 -13.10 -5.31 -0.80
C ASN A 127 -13.10 -5.85 -2.24
N ASP A 128 -11.92 -6.00 -2.83
CA ASP A 128 -11.71 -6.44 -4.22
C ASP A 128 -12.32 -5.54 -5.31
N GLU A 129 -12.80 -4.36 -4.94
CA GLU A 129 -13.27 -3.31 -5.85
C GLU A 129 -12.24 -2.20 -6.00
N LEU A 130 -12.13 -1.65 -7.21
CA LEU A 130 -11.25 -0.52 -7.51
C LEU A 130 -12.01 0.80 -7.33
N HIS A 131 -11.55 1.64 -6.41
CA HIS A 131 -12.12 2.96 -6.15
C HIS A 131 -11.16 4.08 -6.54
N LYS A 132 -11.71 5.22 -6.95
CA LYS A 132 -10.94 6.44 -7.20
C LYS A 132 -10.55 7.11 -5.88
N GLY A 133 -9.28 7.41 -5.70
CA GLY A 133 -8.75 8.13 -4.55
C GLY A 133 -8.74 9.64 -4.74
N GLU A 134 -8.88 10.39 -3.64
CA GLU A 134 -8.73 11.87 -3.61
C GLU A 134 -7.27 12.29 -3.39
N HIS A 135 -6.37 11.34 -3.11
CA HIS A 135 -4.97 11.65 -2.78
C HIS A 135 -4.15 12.11 -4.01
N THR A 136 -3.09 12.85 -3.74
CA THR A 136 -2.16 13.31 -4.78
C THR A 136 -1.44 12.14 -5.44
N THR A 137 -1.51 12.04 -6.77
CA THR A 137 -0.82 11.00 -7.54
C THR A 137 0.67 11.28 -7.66
N ILE A 138 1.51 10.25 -7.50
CA ILE A 138 2.97 10.34 -7.69
C ILE A 138 3.37 10.03 -9.14
N ILE A 139 2.62 9.14 -9.80
CA ILE A 139 2.90 8.70 -11.18
C ILE A 139 1.66 8.83 -12.06
N SER A 140 1.88 8.93 -13.37
CA SER A 140 0.81 8.81 -14.36
C SER A 140 0.40 7.34 -14.57
N LYS A 141 -0.86 7.14 -14.99
CA LYS A 141 -1.35 5.81 -15.38
C LYS A 141 -0.49 5.19 -16.48
N SER A 142 -0.08 6.00 -17.47
CA SER A 142 0.76 5.55 -18.58
C SER A 142 2.13 5.01 -18.14
N LEU A 143 2.73 5.57 -17.08
CA LEU A 143 3.98 5.06 -16.52
C LEU A 143 3.76 3.71 -15.84
N CYS A 144 2.68 3.56 -15.07
CA CYS A 144 2.32 2.29 -14.45
C CYS A 144 2.08 1.20 -15.51
N ASP A 145 1.34 1.51 -16.57
CA ASP A 145 1.05 0.58 -17.67
C ASP A 145 2.33 0.15 -18.42
N LYS A 146 3.32 1.04 -18.55
CA LYS A 146 4.66 0.68 -19.06
C LYS A 146 5.37 -0.32 -18.15
N CYS A 147 5.38 -0.07 -16.84
CA CYS A 147 5.95 -1.00 -15.85
C CYS A 147 5.28 -2.38 -15.90
N GLN A 148 3.96 -2.44 -16.04
CA GLN A 148 3.22 -3.70 -16.13
C GLN A 148 3.61 -4.48 -17.40
N ARG A 149 3.71 -3.82 -18.56
CA ARG A 149 4.17 -4.44 -19.81
C ARG A 149 5.59 -5.01 -19.72
N VAL A 150 6.52 -4.28 -19.10
CA VAL A 150 7.89 -4.76 -18.83
C VAL A 150 7.85 -6.03 -17.96
N MET A 151 7.01 -6.03 -16.92
CA MET A 151 6.87 -7.16 -16.02
C MET A 151 6.30 -8.41 -16.71
N GLU A 152 5.29 -8.23 -17.58
CA GLU A 152 4.71 -9.32 -18.37
C GLU A 152 5.69 -9.90 -19.37
N ARG A 153 6.45 -9.06 -20.09
CA ARG A 153 7.48 -9.50 -21.03
C ARG A 153 8.52 -10.38 -20.34
N ARG A 154 9.01 -9.95 -19.18
CA ARG A 154 9.99 -10.72 -18.38
C ARG A 154 9.40 -12.00 -17.80
N GLY A 155 8.13 -11.97 -17.35
CA GLY A 155 7.43 -13.15 -16.85
C GLY A 155 7.20 -14.23 -17.90
N ARG A 156 6.93 -13.84 -19.16
CA ARG A 156 6.80 -14.78 -20.29
C ARG A 156 8.13 -15.38 -20.71
N ALA A 157 9.23 -14.62 -20.63
CA ALA A 157 10.57 -15.10 -20.98
C ALA A 157 11.06 -16.25 -20.07
N HIS A 158 10.63 -16.29 -18.82
CA HIS A 158 11.00 -17.34 -17.85
C HIS A 158 10.15 -18.62 -17.99
N ARG A 159 9.07 -18.62 -18.80
CA ARG A 159 8.14 -19.74 -18.91
C ARG A 159 8.47 -20.69 -20.08
N LYS A 160 9.76 -20.86 -20.39
CA LYS A 160 10.27 -21.82 -21.36
C LYS A 160 10.94 -22.99 -20.67
#